data_AF-A0A3C0JKM9-F1
#
_entry.id   AF-A0A3C0JKM9-F1
#
_cell.length_a   1.000
_cell.length_b   1.000
_cell.length_c   1.000
_cell.angle_alpha   90.00
_cell.angle_beta   90.00
_cell.angle_gamma   90.00
#
_symmetry.space_group_name_H-M   'P 1'
#
loop_
_entity.id
_entity.type
_entity.pdbx_description
1 polymer ?
#
loop_
_entity_poly.entity_id
_entity_poly.type
_entity_poly.pdbx_seq_one_letter_code
_entity_poly.pdbx_strand_id
1 'polypeptide(L)' 'MEGHLNLRFEQRGLRTVLTQSRSTLPLQASKPMEIEGSEGAAWVMLLNPTGGLLGGDCLTTTIDLAKGAHAVLTTPSA' A
#
# COMPACT_ATOMS: atom_id res chain seq x y z
N MET A 1 -4.46 -8.29 -18.24
CA MET A 1 -3.21 -8.19 -17.45
C MET A 1 -3.53 -8.51 -16.01
N GLU A 2 -2.62 -9.21 -15.32
CA GLU A 2 -2.75 -9.50 -13.90
C GLU A 2 -1.71 -8.68 -13.13
N GLY A 3 -2.18 -7.84 -12.21
CA GLY A 3 -1.35 -7.05 -11.32
C GLY A 3 -1.71 -7.35 -9.88
N HIS A 4 -0.70 -7.60 -9.06
CA HIS A 4 -0.82 -7.95 -7.65
C HIS A 4 0.06 -7.05 -6.80
N LEU A 5 -0.51 -6.54 -5.72
CA LEU A 5 0.21 -5.81 -4.69
C LEU A 5 -0.09 -6.45 -3.33
N ASN A 6 0.96 -6.92 -2.66
CA ASN A 6 0.86 -7.55 -1.35
C ASN A 6 1.69 -6.74 -0.35
N LEU A 7 1.00 -6.15 0.63
CA LEU A 7 1.58 -5.30 1.65
C LEU A 7 1.35 -5.91 3.02
N ARG A 8 2.37 -5.89 3.89
CA ARG A 8 2.25 -6.27 5.29
C ARG A 8 2.76 -5.17 6.20
N PHE A 9 1.94 -4.78 7.16
CA PHE A 9 2.23 -3.74 8.13
C PHE A 9 2.30 -4.31 9.54
N GLU A 10 3.31 -3.91 10.29
CA GLU A 10 3.50 -4.33 11.68
C GLU A 10 3.80 -3.14 12.57
N GLN A 11 3.35 -3.21 13.83
CA GLN A 11 3.73 -2.24 14.85
C GLN A 11 5.15 -2.54 15.33
N ARG A 12 6.02 -1.52 15.31
CA ARG A 12 7.36 -1.53 15.91
C ARG A 12 7.51 -0.34 16.84
N GLY A 13 7.47 -0.62 18.14
CA GLY A 13 7.40 0.42 19.16
C GLY A 13 6.10 1.22 19.01
N LEU A 14 6.21 2.55 18.89
CA LEU A 14 5.07 3.44 18.72
C LEU A 14 4.67 3.67 17.25
N ARG A 15 5.38 3.05 16.29
CA ARG A 15 5.16 3.30 14.86
C ARG A 15 4.72 2.05 14.12
N THR A 16 4.02 2.24 13.02
CA THR A 16 3.71 1.20 12.05
C THR A 16 4.74 1.23 10.94
N VAL A 17 5.22 0.05 10.53
CA VAL A 17 6.18 -0.10 9.43
C VAL A 17 5.67 -1.07 8.39
N LEU A 18 6.00 -0.83 7.11
CA LEU A 18 5.77 -1.78 6.03
C LEU A 18 6.89 -2.83 6.05
N THR A 19 6.59 -4.04 6.50
CA THR A 19 7.57 -5.12 6.64
C THR A 19 7.68 -5.98 5.39
N GLN A 20 6.64 -6.00 4.55
CA GLN A 20 6.68 -6.67 3.25
C GLN A 20 5.96 -5.83 2.20
N SER A 21 6.57 -5.74 1.02
CA SER A 21 5.99 -5.11 -0.16
C SER A 21 6.37 -5.94 -1.38
N ARG A 22 5.40 -6.62 -1.98
CA ARG A 22 5.56 -7.38 -3.22
C ARG A 22 4.61 -6.84 -4.26
N SER A 23 5.16 -6.40 -5.38
CA SER A 23 4.40 -5.85 -6.49
C SER A 23 4.66 -6.61 -7.78
N THR A 24 3.63 -6.69 -8.61
CA THR A 24 3.73 -7.00 -10.03
C THR A 24 3.09 -5.86 -10.79
N LEU A 25 3.68 -5.52 -11.93
CA LEU A 25 3.18 -4.42 -12.75
C LEU A 25 1.72 -4.66 -13.15
N PRO A 26 0.89 -3.61 -13.20
CA PRO A 26 1.28 -2.20 -13.09
C PRO A 26 1.22 -1.68 -11.65
N LEU A 27 0.80 -2.49 -10.67
CA LEU A 27 0.63 -2.01 -9.29
C LEU A 27 1.98 -1.73 -8.62
N GLN A 28 2.07 -0.62 -7.91
CA GLN A 28 3.22 -0.24 -7.11
C GLN A 28 2.76 0.42 -5.80
N ALA A 29 3.63 0.45 -4.79
CA ALA A 29 3.42 1.19 -3.56
C ALA A 29 4.55 2.21 -3.38
N SER A 30 4.21 3.41 -2.91
CA SER A 30 5.23 4.38 -2.49
C SER A 30 6.04 3.83 -1.31
N LYS A 31 7.20 4.42 -1.06
CA LYS A 31 7.83 4.25 0.26
C LYS A 31 6.86 4.75 1.33
N PRO A 32 6.74 4.05 2.48
CA PRO A 32 5.94 4.54 3.59
C PRO A 32 6.45 5.88 4.09
N MET A 33 5.52 6.77 4.43
CA MET A 33 5.79 8.06 5.03
C MET A 33 5.02 8.16 6.34
N GLU A 34 5.56 8.88 7.31
CA GLU A 34 4.84 9.26 8.53
C GLU A 34 4.41 10.72 8.34
N ILE A 35 3.14 11.02 8.59
CA ILE A 35 2.63 12.39 8.51
C ILE A 35 2.54 12.98 9.92
N GLU A 36 2.78 14.27 10.07
CA GLU A 36 2.62 14.97 11.35
C GLU A 36 1.20 14.75 11.90
N GLY A 37 1.11 14.42 13.20
CA GLY A 37 -0.17 14.10 13.85
C GLY A 37 -0.75 12.72 13.53
N SER A 38 -0.04 11.86 12.79
CA SER A 38 -0.52 10.50 12.45
C SER A 38 -0.34 9.46 13.57
N GLU A 39 0.18 9.86 14.73
CA GLU A 39 0.44 8.97 15.88
C GLU A 39 1.23 7.70 15.50
N GLY A 40 2.21 7.84 14.59
CA GLY A 40 3.04 6.73 14.13
C GLY A 40 2.38 5.85 13.06
N ALA A 41 1.27 6.26 12.45
CA ALA A 41 0.67 5.53 11.33
C ALA A 41 1.52 5.63 10.05
N ALA A 42 1.53 4.53 9.29
CA ALA A 42 2.20 4.49 7.99
C ALA A 42 1.27 5.00 6.88
N TRP A 43 1.70 6.01 6.14
CA TRP A 43 1.03 6.48 4.92
C TRP A 43 1.67 5.89 3.68
N VAL A 44 0.87 5.27 2.81
CA VAL A 44 1.32 4.65 1.56
C VAL A 44 0.39 5.03 0.42
N MET A 45 0.95 5.52 -0.68
CA MET A 45 0.22 5.69 -1.93
C MET A 45 0.30 4.40 -2.77
N LEU A 46 -0.85 3.88 -3.16
CA LEU A 46 -1.00 2.79 -4.11
C LEU A 46 -1.05 3.39 -5.52
N LEU A 47 -0.15 2.96 -6.38
CA LEU A 47 0.06 3.55 -7.70
C LEU A 47 -0.26 2.53 -8.79
N ASN A 48 -0.91 3.01 -9.85
CA ASN A 48 -1.04 2.33 -11.12
C ASN A 48 -0.51 3.26 -12.22
N PRO A 49 0.80 3.24 -12.54
CA PRO A 49 1.41 4.19 -13.47
C PRO A 49 0.88 4.08 -14.90
N THR A 50 0.22 2.98 -15.27
CA THR A 50 -0.40 2.87 -16.61
C THR A 50 -1.68 3.70 -16.72
N GLY A 51 -2.21 4.24 -15.61
CA GLY A 51 -3.31 5.20 -15.58
C GLY A 51 -4.69 4.64 -15.97
N GLY A 52 -4.74 3.44 -16.56
CA GLY A 52 -5.96 2.81 -17.04
C GLY A 52 -5.99 1.31 -16.76
N LEU A 53 -7.22 0.80 -16.70
CA LEU A 53 -7.56 -0.61 -16.69
C LEU A 53 -8.26 -0.90 -18.03
N LEU A 54 -7.70 -1.78 -18.85
CA LEU A 54 -8.39 -2.22 -20.07
C LEU A 54 -9.42 -3.29 -19.73
N GLY A 55 -10.42 -3.48 -20.60
CA GLY A 55 -11.39 -4.55 -20.45
C GLY A 55 -10.69 -5.91 -20.36
N GLY A 56 -10.80 -6.58 -19.21
CA GLY A 56 -10.17 -7.87 -18.94
C GLY A 56 -8.91 -7.83 -18.06
N ASP A 57 -8.49 -6.65 -17.59
CA ASP A 57 -7.43 -6.57 -16.57
C ASP A 57 -7.96 -6.88 -15.17
N CYS A 58 -7.17 -7.58 -14.36
CA CYS A 58 -7.45 -7.87 -12.97
C CYS A 58 -6.31 -7.34 -12.10
N LEU A 59 -6.64 -6.39 -11.23
CA LEU A 59 -5.71 -5.83 -10.25
C LEU A 59 -6.16 -6.24 -8.85
N THR A 60 -5.27 -6.90 -8.10
CA THR A 60 -5.55 -7.37 -6.74
C THR A 60 -4.59 -6.74 -5.75
N THR A 61 -5.12 -6.07 -4.74
CA THR A 61 -4.33 -5.55 -3.61
C THR A 61 -4.69 -6.32 -2.34
N THR A 62 -3.70 -6.96 -1.74
CA THR A 62 -3.83 -7.67 -0.45
C THR A 62 -3.06 -6.89 0.62
N ILE A 63 -3.72 -6.62 1.74
CA ILE A 63 -3.17 -5.87 2.86
C ILE A 63 -3.30 -6.73 4.12
N ASP A 64 -2.16 -7.07 4.72
CA ASP A 64 -2.07 -7.69 6.03
C ASP A 64 -1.67 -6.63 7.06
N LEU A 65 -2.55 -6.35 8.02
CA LEU A 65 -2.33 -5.36 9.08
C LEU A 65 -2.28 -6.07 10.42
N ALA A 66 -1.09 -6.15 11.01
CA ALA A 66 -0.91 -6.79 12.30
C ALA A 66 -1.61 -6.01 13.42
N LYS A 67 -1.91 -6.70 14.53
CA LYS A 67 -2.51 -6.09 15.73
C LYS A 67 -1.70 -4.87 16.19
N GLY A 68 -2.40 -3.76 16.44
CA GLY A 68 -1.79 -2.51 16.93
C GLY A 68 -1.13 -1.66 15.85
N ALA A 69 -1.02 -2.16 14.62
CA ALA A 69 -0.57 -1.36 13.49
C ALA A 69 -1.70 -0.48 12.95
N HIS A 70 -1.34 0.71 12.46
CA HIS A 70 -2.22 1.66 11.81
C HIS A 70 -1.58 2.13 10.51
N ALA A 71 -2.30 1.95 9.40
CA ALA A 71 -1.84 2.36 8.08
C ALA A 71 -2.96 3.11 7.35
N VAL A 72 -2.59 4.15 6.63
CA VAL A 72 -3.46 4.90 5.72
C VAL A 72 -2.96 4.65 4.30
N LEU A 73 -3.84 4.12 3.47
CA LEU A 73 -3.54 3.80 2.08
C LEU A 73 -4.40 4.67 1.18
N THR A 74 -3.77 5.35 0.23
CA THR A 74 -4.46 6.22 -0.71
C THR A 74 -4.13 5.83 -2.15
N THR A 75 -5.12 5.82 -3.02
CA THR A 75 -4.92 5.76 -4.46
C THR A 75 -5.11 7.18 -5.00
N PRO A 76 -4.17 7.73 -5.81
CA PRO A 76 -4.49 8.93 -6.56
C PRO A 76 -5.69 8.64 -7.45
N SER A 77 -6.58 9.62 -7.63
CA SER A 77 -7.70 9.46 -8.57
C SER A 77 -7.15 9.08 -9.93
N ALA A 78 -7.77 8.07 -10.56
CA ALA A 78 -7.61 7.80 -11.99
C ALA A 78 -8.33 8.87 -12.81
#